data_AF-A0A137QCS5-F1
#
_entry.id   AF-A0A137QCS5-F1
#
_cell.length_a   1.000
_cell.length_b   1.000
_cell.length_c   1.000
_cell.angle_alpha   90.00
_cell.angle_beta   90.00
_cell.angle_gamma   90.00
#
_symmetry.space_group_name_H-M   'P 1'
#
loop_
_entity.id
_entity.type
_entity.pdbx_description
1 polymer ?
#
loop_
_entity_poly.entity_id
_entity_poly.type
_entity_poly.pdbx_seq_one_letter_code
_entity_poly.pdbx_strand_id
1 'polypeptide(L)'
;MHIAPASNGFKIVTDNGVLFKKAVKWLEEKYGIKGVTISPYNSKANGVIEQPHWDVRQMLYKATNDDVKKWYWFLHHVMWADCITIRKGTGCSPYFMITGAHPTLPLDIQEVTWLVNYPGKMMSTEDLIGLRATALAKHIEHVEAMRSRANKEKLAQAAKIEQENTLRIKDWDFKPGSLVLVRNMAIEASANRKMKQRYLGPMVVIDRGKGLSQNGQVGLAK
;
A
#
# COMPACT_ATOMS: atom_id res chain seq x y z
N MET A 1 -3.40 -2.38 -6.65
CA MET A 1 -4.22 -3.36 -5.90
C MET A 1 -3.45 -3.68 -4.64
N HIS A 2 -3.99 -3.35 -3.46
CA HIS A 2 -3.32 -3.60 -2.18
C HIS A 2 -4.20 -4.55 -1.36
N ILE A 3 -3.60 -5.64 -0.85
CA ILE A 3 -4.27 -6.59 0.03
C ILE A 3 -3.83 -6.26 1.45
N ALA A 4 -4.75 -5.79 2.28
CA ALA A 4 -4.48 -5.54 3.70
C ALA A 4 -5.06 -6.69 4.54
N PRO A 5 -4.30 -7.23 5.52
CA PRO A 5 -4.87 -8.14 6.50
C PRO A 5 -5.79 -7.34 7.43
N ALA A 6 -7.09 -7.59 7.34
CA ALA A 6 -8.08 -7.09 8.29
C ALA A 6 -8.60 -8.26 9.13
N SER A 7 -8.97 -7.98 10.37
CA SER A 7 -9.45 -8.94 11.38
C SER A 7 -10.72 -9.73 10.99
N ASN A 8 -11.30 -9.52 9.81
CA ASN A 8 -12.54 -10.14 9.31
C ASN A 8 -12.45 -10.61 7.84
N GLY A 9 -11.29 -11.14 7.42
CA GLY A 9 -11.08 -11.70 6.08
C GLY A 9 -10.37 -10.77 5.09
N PHE A 10 -9.87 -11.34 4.00
CA PHE A 10 -9.12 -10.61 2.97
C PHE A 10 -10.00 -9.59 2.26
N LYS A 11 -9.49 -8.36 2.13
CA LYS A 11 -10.15 -7.27 1.40
C LYS A 11 -9.25 -6.78 0.28
N ILE A 12 -9.85 -6.56 -0.89
CA ILE A 12 -9.18 -5.98 -2.04
C ILE A 12 -9.69 -4.56 -2.20
N VAL A 13 -8.75 -3.60 -2.23
CA VAL A 13 -9.06 -2.20 -2.50
C VAL A 13 -8.64 -1.87 -3.94
N THR A 14 -9.60 -1.42 -4.75
CA THR A 14 -9.38 -1.01 -6.15
C THR A 14 -10.00 0.36 -6.44
N ASP A 15 -9.50 1.00 -7.48
CA ASP A 15 -10.17 2.15 -8.08
C ASP A 15 -11.49 1.73 -8.75
N ASN A 16 -12.26 2.72 -9.21
CA ASN A 16 -13.55 2.49 -9.85
C ASN A 16 -13.43 2.04 -11.32
N GLY A 17 -12.28 1.48 -11.72
CA GLY A 17 -12.00 1.03 -13.07
C GLY A 17 -12.95 -0.09 -13.50
N VAL A 18 -13.53 0.05 -14.70
CA VAL A 18 -14.55 -0.88 -15.23
C VAL A 18 -14.01 -2.32 -15.33
N LEU A 19 -12.72 -2.46 -15.66
CA LEU A 19 -12.02 -3.74 -15.77
C LEU A 19 -11.95 -4.50 -14.44
N PHE A 20 -11.75 -3.78 -13.32
CA PHE A 20 -11.57 -4.40 -12.00
C PHE A 20 -12.89 -4.82 -11.37
N LYS A 21 -14.02 -4.17 -11.70
CA LYS A 21 -15.33 -4.53 -11.13
C LYS A 21 -15.74 -5.97 -11.39
N LYS A 22 -15.56 -6.45 -12.62
CA LYS A 22 -15.89 -7.85 -12.98
C LYS A 22 -14.97 -8.84 -12.27
N ALA A 23 -13.67 -8.55 -12.24
CA ALA A 23 -12.68 -9.41 -11.60
C ALA A 23 -12.90 -9.52 -10.08
N VAL A 24 -13.17 -8.38 -9.42
CA VAL A 24 -13.43 -8.34 -7.97
C VAL A 24 -14.73 -9.07 -7.63
N LYS A 25 -15.78 -8.91 -8.43
CA LYS A 25 -17.03 -9.64 -8.23
C LYS A 25 -16.84 -11.16 -8.33
N TRP A 26 -16.06 -11.61 -9.32
CA TRP A 26 -15.72 -13.03 -9.46
C TRP A 26 -14.89 -13.55 -8.28
N LEU A 27 -13.93 -12.76 -7.77
CA LEU A 27 -13.13 -13.13 -6.60
C LEU A 27 -13.97 -13.20 -5.32
N GLU A 28 -14.96 -12.33 -5.19
CA GLU A 28 -15.91 -12.34 -4.07
C GLU A 28 -16.80 -13.59 -4.12
N GLU A 29 -17.35 -13.93 -5.27
CA GLU A 29 -18.18 -15.13 -5.46
C GLU A 29 -17.39 -16.43 -5.23
N LYS A 30 -16.15 -16.51 -5.72
CA LYS A 30 -15.35 -17.74 -5.66
C LYS A 30 -14.63 -17.95 -4.34
N TYR A 31 -14.10 -16.87 -3.74
CA TYR A 31 -13.21 -16.96 -2.58
C TYR A 31 -13.70 -16.16 -1.37
N GLY A 32 -14.87 -15.51 -1.44
CA GLY A 32 -15.38 -14.66 -0.35
C GLY A 32 -14.55 -13.41 -0.09
N ILE A 33 -13.66 -13.03 -1.02
CA ILE A 33 -12.78 -11.87 -0.86
C ILE A 33 -13.57 -10.60 -1.15
N LYS A 34 -13.79 -9.79 -0.12
CA LYS A 34 -14.63 -8.58 -0.25
C LYS A 34 -13.91 -7.48 -1.02
N GLY A 35 -14.56 -6.98 -2.05
CA GLY A 35 -14.12 -5.81 -2.81
C GLY A 35 -14.53 -4.52 -2.13
N VAL A 36 -13.58 -3.61 -1.91
CA VAL A 36 -13.86 -2.24 -1.47
C VAL A 36 -13.48 -1.29 -2.60
N THR A 37 -14.49 -0.64 -3.18
CA THR A 37 -14.26 0.37 -4.23
C THR A 37 -13.97 1.71 -3.58
N ILE A 38 -12.83 2.32 -3.92
CA ILE A 38 -12.51 3.67 -3.46
C ILE A 38 -13.42 4.66 -4.20
N SER A 39 -13.88 5.70 -3.51
CA SER A 39 -14.60 6.78 -4.19
C SER A 39 -13.71 7.39 -5.28
N PRO A 40 -14.27 7.89 -6.39
CA PRO A 40 -13.49 8.55 -7.44
C PRO A 40 -12.69 9.78 -6.98
N TYR A 41 -12.82 10.19 -5.72
CA TYR A 41 -12.51 11.51 -5.17
C TYR A 41 -11.46 11.49 -4.05
N ASN A 42 -10.54 10.51 -4.01
CA ASN A 42 -9.48 10.49 -2.99
C ASN A 42 -8.08 10.46 -3.60
N SER A 43 -7.65 11.60 -4.16
CA SER A 43 -6.29 11.77 -4.70
C SER A 43 -5.19 11.48 -3.67
N LYS A 44 -5.46 11.70 -2.36
CA LYS A 44 -4.53 11.32 -1.28
C LYS A 44 -4.44 9.80 -1.09
N ALA A 45 -5.56 9.08 -1.12
CA ALA A 45 -5.53 7.61 -1.07
C ALA A 45 -4.94 7.00 -2.34
N ASN A 46 -5.19 7.61 -3.50
CA ASN A 46 -4.53 7.24 -4.74
C ASN A 46 -3.03 7.51 -4.69
N GLY A 47 -2.57 8.60 -4.05
CA GLY A 47 -1.15 8.90 -3.89
C GLY A 47 -0.35 7.79 -3.20
N VAL A 48 -0.94 7.09 -2.23
CA VAL A 48 -0.33 5.92 -1.57
C VAL A 48 -0.13 4.75 -2.54
N ILE A 49 -0.96 4.66 -3.59
CA ILE A 49 -0.90 3.63 -4.65
C ILE A 49 -0.04 4.11 -5.83
N GLU A 50 -0.04 5.40 -6.13
CA GLU A 50 0.66 5.99 -7.27
C GLU A 50 2.17 6.13 -7.03
N GLN A 51 2.58 6.43 -5.79
CA GLN A 51 4.00 6.54 -5.42
C GLN A 51 4.79 5.24 -5.68
N PRO A 52 4.35 4.05 -5.21
CA PRO A 52 5.09 2.82 -5.51
C PRO A 52 5.08 2.47 -7.00
N HIS A 53 4.03 2.81 -7.76
CA HIS A 53 4.05 2.63 -9.21
C HIS A 53 5.07 3.55 -9.90
N TRP A 54 5.26 4.77 -9.40
CA TRP A 54 6.32 5.66 -9.85
C TRP A 54 7.69 5.06 -9.55
N ASP A 55 7.93 4.61 -8.33
CA ASP A 55 9.21 4.05 -7.91
C ASP A 55 9.59 2.82 -8.76
N VAL A 56 8.64 1.90 -9.03
CA VAL A 56 8.87 0.74 -9.92
C VAL A 56 9.27 1.17 -11.33
N ARG A 57 8.63 2.20 -11.89
CA ARG A 57 9.01 2.74 -13.21
C ARG A 57 10.42 3.31 -13.20
N GLN A 58 10.79 4.06 -12.16
CA GLN A 58 12.14 4.61 -12.02
C GLN A 58 13.21 3.52 -11.88
N MET A 59 12.92 2.47 -11.11
CA MET A 59 13.82 1.33 -10.96
C MET A 59 14.00 0.57 -12.27
N LEU A 60 12.91 0.32 -13.00
CA LEU A 60 12.97 -0.29 -14.34
C LEU A 60 13.78 0.54 -15.33
N TYR A 61 13.54 1.85 -15.37
CA TYR A 61 14.25 2.77 -16.25
C TYR A 61 15.76 2.73 -16.01
N LYS A 62 16.18 2.77 -14.74
CA LYS A 62 17.59 2.65 -14.35
C LYS A 62 18.19 1.29 -14.68
N ALA A 63 17.45 0.20 -14.45
CA ALA A 63 17.91 -1.15 -14.78
C ALA A 63 18.11 -1.37 -16.29
N THR A 64 17.34 -0.65 -17.13
CA THR A 64 17.44 -0.75 -18.58
C THR A 64 18.56 0.08 -19.22
N ASN A 65 19.32 0.87 -18.43
CA ASN A 65 20.36 1.77 -18.93
C ASN A 65 19.86 2.61 -20.13
N ASP A 66 18.72 3.28 -19.93
CA ASP A 66 17.96 4.09 -20.91
C ASP A 66 17.27 3.33 -22.08
N ASP A 67 17.49 2.03 -22.26
CA ASP A 67 16.79 1.22 -23.28
C ASP A 67 15.47 0.63 -22.76
N VAL A 68 14.43 1.46 -22.71
CA VAL A 68 13.11 1.12 -22.16
C VAL A 68 12.50 -0.13 -22.81
N LYS A 69 12.89 -0.52 -24.03
CA LYS A 69 12.34 -1.72 -24.69
C LYS A 69 12.71 -3.00 -23.96
N LYS A 70 13.78 -3.03 -23.16
CA LYS A 70 14.25 -4.22 -22.42
C LYS A 70 13.63 -4.38 -21.04
N TRP A 71 12.65 -3.55 -20.67
CA TRP A 71 12.06 -3.55 -19.32
C TRP A 71 11.57 -4.93 -18.85
N TYR A 72 11.04 -5.75 -19.76
CA TYR A 72 10.49 -7.07 -19.43
C TYR A 72 11.55 -8.07 -18.91
N TRP A 73 12.80 -7.96 -19.38
CA TRP A 73 13.90 -8.79 -18.87
C TRP A 73 14.25 -8.44 -17.42
N PHE A 74 14.18 -7.16 -17.08
CA PHE A 74 14.56 -6.64 -15.76
C PHE A 74 13.40 -6.61 -14.77
N LEU A 75 12.16 -6.82 -15.21
CA LEU A 75 10.99 -6.73 -14.34
C LEU A 75 11.08 -7.65 -13.12
N HIS A 76 11.37 -8.93 -13.31
CA HIS A 76 11.50 -9.87 -12.20
C HIS A 76 12.65 -9.50 -11.26
N HIS A 77 13.77 -9.06 -11.81
CA HIS A 77 14.94 -8.64 -11.04
C HIS A 77 14.65 -7.39 -10.20
N VAL A 78 14.00 -6.39 -10.77
CA VAL A 78 13.61 -5.16 -10.09
C VAL A 78 12.56 -5.42 -9.01
N MET A 79 11.55 -6.25 -9.30
CA MET A 79 10.54 -6.60 -8.30
C MET A 79 11.15 -7.36 -7.12
N TRP A 80 12.08 -8.28 -7.38
CA TRP A 80 12.82 -8.97 -6.33
C TRP A 80 13.64 -7.98 -5.51
N ALA A 81 14.42 -7.12 -6.17
CA ALA A 81 15.22 -6.07 -5.52
C ALA A 81 14.37 -5.15 -4.63
N ASP A 82 13.19 -4.69 -5.08
CA ASP A 82 12.28 -3.88 -4.26
C ASP A 82 11.77 -4.64 -3.02
N CYS A 83 11.52 -5.94 -3.14
CA CYS A 83 11.07 -6.77 -2.02
C CYS A 83 12.16 -6.92 -0.93
N ILE A 84 13.43 -6.99 -1.32
CA ILE A 84 14.55 -7.25 -0.41
C ILE A 84 15.23 -5.98 0.10
N THR A 85 15.02 -4.84 -0.55
CA THR A 85 15.65 -3.57 -0.19
C THR A 85 14.99 -2.94 1.03
N ILE A 86 15.81 -2.42 1.94
CA ILE A 86 15.34 -1.75 3.15
C ILE A 86 14.65 -0.42 2.79
N ARG A 87 13.43 -0.22 3.28
CA ARG A 87 12.69 1.03 3.09
C ARG A 87 13.00 2.01 4.22
N LYS A 88 13.32 3.26 3.89
CA LYS A 88 13.64 4.31 4.87
C LYS A 88 12.54 4.53 5.92
N GLY A 89 11.28 4.44 5.51
CA GLY A 89 10.14 4.65 6.40
C GLY A 89 10.00 3.57 7.47
N THR A 90 10.22 2.30 7.13
CA THR A 90 10.05 1.17 8.05
C THR A 90 11.35 0.70 8.68
N GLY A 91 12.51 1.05 8.12
CA GLY A 91 13.82 0.58 8.58
C GLY A 91 14.13 -0.89 8.25
N CYS A 92 13.23 -1.61 7.55
CA CYS A 92 13.40 -3.00 7.13
C CYS A 92 12.83 -3.22 5.72
N SER A 93 13.19 -4.36 5.10
CA SER A 93 12.69 -4.74 3.77
C SER A 93 11.27 -5.34 3.83
N PRO A 94 10.46 -5.19 2.77
CA PRO A 94 9.17 -5.86 2.65
C PRO A 94 9.24 -7.38 2.88
N TYR A 95 10.26 -8.03 2.34
CA TYR A 95 10.50 -9.47 2.51
C TYR A 95 10.66 -9.85 3.98
N PHE A 96 11.45 -9.09 4.74
CA PHE A 96 11.63 -9.28 6.17
C PHE A 96 10.32 -9.06 6.95
N MET A 97 9.52 -8.05 6.59
CA MET A 97 8.26 -7.80 7.28
C MET A 97 7.23 -8.94 7.13
N ILE A 98 7.25 -9.64 5.98
CA ILE A 98 6.33 -10.73 5.67
C ILE A 98 6.83 -12.06 6.24
N THR A 99 8.04 -12.45 5.86
CA THR A 99 8.62 -13.76 6.18
C THR A 99 9.24 -13.80 7.57
N GLY A 100 9.46 -12.63 8.15
CA GLY A 100 10.32 -12.43 9.29
C GLY A 100 11.79 -12.39 8.94
N ALA A 101 12.22 -13.03 7.84
CA ALA A 101 13.62 -13.36 7.55
C ALA A 101 14.31 -12.37 6.62
N HIS A 102 15.61 -12.18 6.83
CA HIS A 102 16.42 -11.49 5.84
C HIS A 102 16.53 -12.39 4.59
N PRO A 103 16.35 -11.83 3.39
CA PRO A 103 16.53 -12.57 2.16
C PRO A 103 18.00 -12.94 2.02
N THR A 104 18.30 -14.17 1.59
CA THR A 104 19.67 -14.58 1.30
C THR A 104 20.05 -14.14 -0.10
N LEU A 105 20.88 -13.11 -0.22
CA LEU A 105 21.49 -12.72 -1.49
C LEU A 105 22.69 -13.62 -1.82
N PRO A 106 23.06 -13.76 -3.10
CA PRO A 106 24.32 -14.42 -3.47
C PRO A 106 25.54 -13.81 -2.78
N LEU A 107 25.53 -12.49 -2.56
CA LEU A 107 26.55 -11.79 -1.77
C LEU A 107 26.45 -12.17 -0.28
N ASP A 108 25.24 -12.26 0.26
CA ASP A 108 25.02 -12.73 1.63
C ASP A 108 25.50 -14.17 1.82
N ILE A 109 25.55 -15.04 0.80
CA ILE A 109 26.14 -16.38 0.98
C ILE A 109 27.65 -16.30 1.29
N GLN A 110 28.34 -15.29 0.77
CA GLN A 110 29.76 -15.03 1.08
C GLN A 110 29.94 -14.33 2.44
N GLU A 111 28.96 -13.54 2.89
CA GLU A 111 29.00 -12.80 4.16
C GLU A 111 28.29 -13.50 5.34
N VAL A 112 27.33 -14.41 5.12
CA VAL A 112 26.58 -15.18 6.14
C VAL A 112 27.49 -16.17 6.87
N THR A 113 28.63 -16.51 6.27
CA THR A 113 29.79 -17.10 6.96
C THR A 113 30.24 -16.29 8.19
N TRP A 114 29.80 -15.04 8.36
CA TRP A 114 30.23 -14.12 9.41
C TRP A 114 29.14 -13.64 10.40
N LEU A 115 27.85 -13.86 10.12
CA LEU A 115 26.75 -13.32 10.96
C LEU A 115 26.40 -14.20 12.18
N VAL A 116 26.72 -15.48 12.11
CA VAL A 116 26.69 -16.38 13.27
C VAL A 116 28.14 -16.79 13.51
N ASN A 117 28.72 -16.35 14.61
CA ASN A 117 30.01 -16.86 15.08
C ASN A 117 29.82 -18.32 15.50
N TYR A 118 29.81 -19.21 14.52
CA TYR A 118 29.95 -20.63 14.80
C TYR A 118 31.34 -20.83 15.42
N PRO A 119 31.45 -21.52 16.55
CA PRO A 119 32.76 -21.87 17.07
C PRO A 119 33.51 -22.63 15.98
N GLY A 120 34.76 -22.28 15.70
CA GLY A 120 35.59 -22.90 14.64
C GLY A 120 35.97 -24.37 14.91
N LYS A 121 35.22 -25.06 15.77
CA LYS A 121 35.38 -26.47 16.12
C LYS A 121 34.19 -27.25 15.54
N MET A 122 34.39 -28.51 15.17
CA MET A 122 33.26 -29.38 14.83
C MET A 122 32.28 -29.46 16.00
N MET A 123 31.04 -29.08 15.73
CA MET A 123 29.94 -29.16 16.68
C MET A 123 29.15 -30.45 16.47
N SER A 124 28.50 -30.92 17.54
CA SER A 124 27.47 -31.95 17.41
C SER A 124 26.28 -31.42 16.59
N THR A 125 25.50 -32.33 16.03
CA THR A 125 24.31 -31.94 15.24
C THR A 125 23.27 -31.28 16.14
N GLU A 126 23.18 -31.72 17.40
CA GLU A 126 22.29 -31.20 18.43
C GLU A 126 22.61 -29.75 18.78
N ASP A 127 23.88 -29.44 19.02
CA ASP A 127 24.31 -28.07 19.38
C ASP A 127 24.07 -27.09 18.22
N LEU A 128 24.27 -27.55 16.99
CA LEU A 128 24.05 -26.77 15.78
C LEU A 128 22.55 -26.47 15.59
N ILE A 129 21.69 -27.47 15.81
CA ILE A 129 20.23 -27.30 15.81
C ILE A 129 19.81 -26.33 16.93
N GLY A 130 20.39 -26.43 18.13
CA GLY A 130 20.10 -25.54 19.26
C GLY A 130 20.46 -24.08 18.98
N LEU A 131 21.65 -23.83 18.38
CA LEU A 131 22.05 -22.48 17.96
C LEU A 131 21.11 -21.90 16.89
N ARG A 132 20.75 -22.72 15.89
CA ARG A 132 19.79 -22.31 14.85
C ARG A 132 18.41 -22.01 15.44
N ALA A 133 17.92 -22.85 16.35
CA ALA A 133 16.64 -22.64 17.03
C ALA A 133 16.65 -21.34 17.85
N THR A 134 17.76 -21.03 18.54
CA THR A 134 17.92 -19.79 19.31
C THR A 134 17.94 -18.55 18.40
N ALA A 135 18.62 -18.63 17.26
CA ALA A 135 18.64 -17.56 16.27
C ALA A 135 17.23 -17.30 15.68
N LEU A 136 16.50 -18.38 15.37
CA LEU A 136 15.11 -18.32 14.91
C LEU A 136 14.14 -17.80 15.97
N ALA A 137 14.36 -18.10 17.24
CA ALA A 137 13.52 -17.62 18.34
C ALA A 137 13.63 -16.10 18.53
N LYS A 138 14.86 -15.56 18.62
CA LYS A 138 15.11 -14.11 18.73
C LYS A 138 14.47 -13.32 17.59
N HIS A 139 14.46 -13.92 16.42
CA HIS A 139 13.92 -13.34 15.21
C HIS A 139 12.40 -13.10 15.27
N ILE A 140 11.63 -13.96 15.93
CA ILE A 140 10.18 -13.77 16.10
C ILE A 140 9.90 -12.49 16.92
N GLU A 141 10.63 -12.29 18.02
CA GLU A 141 10.51 -11.09 18.86
C GLU A 141 10.87 -9.82 18.07
N HIS A 142 11.95 -9.86 17.29
CA HIS A 142 12.33 -8.75 16.43
C HIS A 142 11.26 -8.43 15.38
N VAL A 143 10.64 -9.44 14.78
CA VAL A 143 9.57 -9.26 13.78
C VAL A 143 8.31 -8.67 14.41
N GLU A 144 7.92 -9.12 15.59
CA GLU A 144 6.77 -8.57 16.33
C GLU A 144 7.02 -7.12 16.77
N ALA A 145 8.21 -6.81 17.26
CA ALA A 145 8.62 -5.45 17.59
C ALA A 145 8.56 -4.54 16.34
N MET A 146 9.02 -5.03 15.18
CA MET A 146 8.97 -4.31 13.92
C MET A 146 7.53 -4.08 13.43
N ARG A 147 6.66 -5.10 13.49
CA ARG A 147 5.23 -4.96 13.17
C ARG A 147 4.57 -3.89 14.04
N SER A 148 4.87 -3.90 15.34
CA SER A 148 4.36 -2.93 16.30
C SER A 148 4.85 -1.51 15.98
N ARG A 149 6.13 -1.34 15.65
CA ARG A 149 6.71 -0.07 15.23
C ARG A 149 6.08 0.46 13.94
N ALA A 150 5.98 -0.37 12.90
CA ALA A 150 5.38 0.02 11.62
C ALA A 150 3.91 0.43 11.78
N ASN A 151 3.15 -0.27 12.64
CA ASN A 151 1.77 0.13 12.96
C ASN A 151 1.73 1.47 13.71
N LYS A 152 2.62 1.69 14.69
CA LYS A 152 2.72 2.95 15.43
C LYS A 152 3.07 4.12 14.50
N GLU A 153 4.03 3.94 13.59
CA GLU A 153 4.42 4.94 12.60
C GLU A 153 3.26 5.26 11.64
N LYS A 154 2.52 4.25 11.15
CA LYS A 154 1.31 4.47 10.34
C LYS A 154 0.26 5.31 11.06
N LEU A 155 -0.01 5.00 12.33
CA LEU A 155 -0.97 5.76 13.15
C LEU A 155 -0.48 7.19 13.40
N ALA A 156 0.79 7.38 13.74
CA ALA A 156 1.38 8.70 13.95
C ALA A 156 1.37 9.54 12.67
N GLN A 157 1.68 8.95 11.51
CA GLN A 157 1.61 9.61 10.21
C GLN A 157 0.17 10.06 9.91
N ALA A 158 -0.82 9.20 10.16
CA ALA A 158 -2.23 9.54 9.96
C ALA A 158 -2.67 10.72 10.84
N ALA A 159 -2.31 10.70 12.14
CA ALA A 159 -2.61 11.78 13.08
C ALA A 159 -1.92 13.11 12.69
N LYS A 160 -0.66 13.03 12.22
CA LYS A 160 0.08 14.21 11.74
C LYS A 160 -0.57 14.82 10.50
N ILE A 161 -0.98 13.99 9.54
CA ILE A 161 -1.70 14.45 8.35
C ILE A 161 -3.03 15.12 8.73
N GLU A 162 -3.74 14.58 9.71
CA GLU A 162 -4.98 15.18 10.22
C GLU A 162 -4.71 16.56 10.84
N GLN A 163 -3.72 16.67 11.73
CA GLN A 163 -3.32 17.94 12.36
C GLN A 163 -2.89 19.00 11.34
N GLU A 164 -1.97 18.66 10.43
CA GLU A 164 -1.46 19.56 9.39
C GLU A 164 -2.55 20.04 8.42
N ASN A 165 -3.62 19.25 8.26
CA ASN A 165 -4.72 19.58 7.36
C ASN A 165 -6.00 20.00 8.10
N THR A 166 -5.97 20.28 9.39
CA THR A 166 -7.15 20.72 10.18
C THR A 166 -7.95 21.84 9.53
N LEU A 167 -7.27 22.84 8.96
CA LEU A 167 -7.92 23.97 8.28
C LEU A 167 -8.56 23.61 6.93
N ARG A 168 -8.05 22.57 6.28
CA ARG A 168 -8.48 22.10 4.94
C ARG A 168 -9.50 20.97 5.01
N ILE A 169 -9.37 20.08 5.99
CA ILE A 169 -10.29 18.99 6.28
C ILE A 169 -11.37 19.56 7.18
N LYS A 170 -12.43 20.06 6.55
CA LYS A 170 -13.66 20.41 7.25
C LYS A 170 -14.65 19.29 7.05
N ASP A 171 -15.07 18.68 8.16
CA ASP A 171 -16.17 17.72 8.12
C ASP A 171 -17.49 18.50 7.99
N TRP A 172 -17.95 18.65 6.75
CA TRP A 172 -19.24 19.27 6.48
C TRP A 172 -20.34 18.22 6.66
N ASP A 173 -21.20 18.42 7.67
CA ASP A 173 -22.32 17.53 7.93
C ASP A 173 -23.50 17.82 6.98
N PHE A 174 -23.45 17.22 5.79
CA PHE A 174 -24.54 17.29 4.83
C PHE A 174 -25.63 16.27 5.15
N LYS A 175 -26.79 16.76 5.60
CA LYS A 175 -27.96 15.92 5.86
C LYS A 175 -28.63 15.49 4.56
N PRO A 176 -29.24 14.30 4.49
CA PRO A 176 -30.16 13.95 3.41
C PRO A 176 -31.18 15.07 3.15
N GLY A 177 -31.42 15.39 1.89
CA GLY A 177 -32.24 16.53 1.45
C GLY A 177 -31.48 17.84 1.23
N SER A 178 -30.22 17.96 1.65
CA SER A 178 -29.43 19.18 1.43
C SER A 178 -29.11 19.39 -0.05
N LEU A 179 -29.16 20.64 -0.52
CA LEU A 179 -28.71 21.00 -1.85
C LEU A 179 -27.20 21.25 -1.86
N VAL A 180 -26.49 20.59 -2.75
CA VAL A 180 -25.03 20.70 -2.90
C VAL A 180 -24.63 20.90 -4.35
N LEU A 181 -23.53 21.62 -4.54
CA LEU A 181 -22.83 21.73 -5.81
C LEU A 181 -21.66 20.74 -5.81
N VAL A 182 -21.54 19.94 -6.87
CA VAL A 182 -20.48 18.94 -6.99
C VAL A 182 -19.43 19.40 -7.96
N ARG A 183 -18.17 19.33 -7.56
CA ARG A 183 -17.06 19.69 -8.43
C ARG A 183 -17.00 18.78 -9.67
N ASN A 184 -16.96 19.39 -10.85
CA ASN A 184 -16.87 18.70 -12.12
C ASN A 184 -15.43 18.23 -12.38
N MET A 185 -15.11 16.98 -12.07
CA MET A 185 -13.74 16.46 -12.25
C MET A 185 -13.44 15.96 -13.65
N ALA A 186 -14.46 15.64 -14.45
CA ALA A 186 -14.26 15.19 -15.84
C ALA A 186 -13.51 16.24 -16.70
N ILE A 187 -13.54 17.50 -16.25
CA ILE A 187 -12.90 18.63 -16.93
C ILE A 187 -11.54 18.99 -16.35
N GLU A 188 -11.12 18.43 -15.21
CA GLU A 188 -9.90 18.85 -14.52
C GLU A 188 -8.62 18.55 -15.29
N ALA A 189 -8.57 17.39 -15.96
CA ALA A 189 -7.48 16.99 -16.83
C ALA A 189 -7.59 17.56 -18.25
N SER A 190 -8.66 18.30 -18.58
CA SER A 190 -8.88 18.80 -19.93
C SER A 190 -8.19 20.15 -20.17
N ALA A 191 -7.50 20.30 -21.30
CA ALA A 191 -6.80 21.54 -21.66
C ALA A 191 -7.75 22.77 -21.69
N ASN A 192 -9.02 22.57 -22.03
CA ASN A 192 -10.04 23.61 -22.11
C ASN A 192 -10.83 23.80 -20.80
N ARG A 193 -10.28 23.39 -19.63
CA ARG A 193 -10.93 23.49 -18.31
C ARG A 193 -11.49 24.88 -17.99
N LYS A 194 -10.83 25.94 -18.45
CA LYS A 194 -11.27 27.33 -18.22
C LYS A 194 -12.64 27.64 -18.81
N MET A 195 -13.03 26.96 -19.89
CA MET A 195 -14.29 27.18 -20.60
C MET A 195 -15.44 26.25 -20.17
N LYS A 196 -15.22 25.36 -19.20
CA LYS A 196 -16.21 24.38 -18.75
C LYS A 196 -16.70 24.68 -17.33
N GLN A 197 -17.94 24.30 -17.04
CA GLN A 197 -18.55 24.48 -15.71
C GLN A 197 -17.74 23.75 -14.63
N ARG A 198 -17.26 24.50 -13.64
CA ARG A 198 -16.45 23.96 -12.53
C ARG A 198 -17.26 23.13 -11.54
N TYR A 199 -18.55 23.40 -11.41
CA TYR A 199 -19.47 22.69 -10.54
C TYR A 199 -20.71 22.24 -11.32
N LEU A 200 -21.23 21.07 -10.97
CA LEU A 200 -22.49 20.50 -11.43
C LEU A 200 -23.52 20.67 -10.33
N GLY A 201 -24.75 20.99 -10.70
CA GLY A 201 -25.88 21.06 -9.79
C GLY A 201 -26.76 22.30 -10.00
N PRO A 202 -27.70 22.54 -9.08
CA PRO A 202 -27.82 21.94 -7.75
C PRO A 202 -28.22 20.44 -7.76
N MET A 203 -27.71 19.66 -6.80
CA MET A 203 -28.05 18.24 -6.58
C MET A 203 -28.47 18.01 -5.13
N VAL A 204 -29.28 16.96 -4.89
CA VAL A 204 -29.80 16.63 -3.55
C VAL A 204 -29.02 15.47 -2.94
N VAL A 205 -28.60 15.62 -1.68
CA VAL A 205 -27.99 14.57 -0.85
C VAL A 205 -29.05 13.51 -0.51
N ILE A 206 -28.83 12.25 -0.86
CA ILE A 206 -29.74 11.13 -0.58
C ILE A 206 -29.30 10.40 0.70
N ASP A 207 -28.02 10.05 0.80
CA ASP A 207 -27.49 9.28 1.93
C ASP A 207 -25.98 9.56 2.10
N ARG A 208 -25.44 9.38 3.31
CA ARG A 208 -24.03 9.56 3.64
C ARG A 208 -23.42 8.26 4.16
N GLY A 209 -22.68 7.55 3.31
CA GLY A 209 -21.93 6.35 3.71
C GLY A 209 -20.74 6.70 4.61
N LYS A 210 -20.58 5.99 5.74
CA LYS A 210 -19.38 6.02 6.60
C LYS A 210 -18.21 5.32 5.89
N GLY A 211 -17.56 6.02 4.95
CA GLY A 211 -16.33 5.55 4.31
C GLY A 211 -15.15 5.60 5.27
N LEU A 212 -14.21 4.65 5.13
CA LEU A 212 -12.91 4.58 5.84
C LEU A 212 -11.93 5.73 5.49
N SER A 213 -12.44 6.88 5.06
CA SER A 213 -11.68 8.11 4.81
C SER A 213 -12.67 9.28 4.81
N GLN A 214 -12.29 10.38 5.45
CA GLN A 214 -13.07 11.59 5.78
C GLN A 214 -13.63 12.37 4.57
N ASN A 215 -14.43 11.71 3.75
CA ASN A 215 -15.40 12.30 2.83
C ASN A 215 -16.49 11.24 2.66
N GLY A 216 -17.48 11.30 3.57
CA GLY A 216 -18.63 10.40 3.54
C GLY A 216 -19.23 10.35 2.14
N GLN A 217 -19.50 9.14 1.67
CA GLN A 217 -20.09 8.94 0.34
C GLN A 217 -21.47 9.59 0.33
N VAL A 218 -21.61 10.74 -0.31
CA VAL A 218 -22.92 11.35 -0.51
C VAL A 218 -23.54 10.73 -1.76
N GLY A 219 -24.57 9.90 -1.61
CA GLY A 219 -25.44 9.53 -2.72
C GLY A 219 -26.15 10.80 -3.20
N LEU A 220 -26.16 11.06 -4.50
CA LEU A 220 -26.72 12.30 -5.06
C LEU A 220 -27.75 11.98 -6.13
N ALA A 221 -28.89 12.66 -6.07
CA ALA A 221 -29.92 12.65 -7.11
C ALA A 221 -29.88 13.98 -7.91
N LYS A 222 -30.24 13.88 -9.19
CA LYS A 222 -30.58 15.03 -10.04
C LYS A 222 -32.04 15.42 -9.82
#